data_AF-A0A957UD16-F1
#
_entry.id   AF-A0A957UD16-F1
#
_cell.length_a   1.000
_cell.length_b   1.000
_cell.length_c   1.000
_cell.angle_alpha   90.00
_cell.angle_beta   90.00
_cell.angle_gamma   90.00
#
_symmetry.space_group_name_H-M   'P 1'
#
loop_
_entity.id
_entity.type
_entity.pdbx_description
1 polymer ?
#
loop_
_entity_poly.entity_id
_entity_poly.type
_entity_poly.pdbx_seq_one_letter_code
_entity_poly.pdbx_strand_id
1 'polypeptide(L)'
;MTTEPTFPFGQEIAWQPNAEWIAASNLQAFMDRHGIASYDDLHARARADIAWFWDAALADLGIDFYTPYTQVVNLGDGVEFPRWCVGGKLNIIHNCL
;
A
#
# COMPACT_ATOMS: atom_id res chain seq x y z
N MET A 1 28.33 -31.46 -21.23
CA MET A 1 27.02 -31.06 -20.69
C MET A 1 27.15 -29.60 -20.29
N THR A 2 26.93 -28.69 -21.24
CA THR A 2 27.06 -27.24 -21.04
C THR A 2 25.84 -26.74 -20.29
N THR A 3 26.04 -26.29 -19.05
CA THR A 3 25.01 -25.61 -18.25
C THR A 3 24.69 -24.27 -18.90
N GLU A 4 23.50 -24.14 -19.49
CA GLU A 4 22.96 -22.85 -19.91
C GLU A 4 22.73 -21.96 -18.67
N PRO A 5 22.99 -20.64 -18.77
CA PRO A 5 22.75 -19.72 -17.67
C PRO A 5 21.26 -19.74 -17.31
N THR A 6 20.98 -20.13 -16.07
CA THR A 6 19.64 -20.10 -15.47
C THR A 6 19.25 -18.65 -15.21
N PHE A 7 18.15 -18.20 -15.84
CA PHE A 7 17.55 -16.85 -15.80
C PHE A 7 18.45 -15.71 -16.34
N PRO A 8 17.99 -14.91 -17.33
CA PRO A 8 18.78 -13.82 -17.88
C PRO A 8 18.78 -12.62 -16.92
N PHE A 9 19.75 -12.57 -16.01
CA PHE A 9 20.00 -11.40 -15.18
C PHE A 9 20.56 -10.24 -16.02
N GLY A 10 20.19 -9.00 -15.69
CA GLY A 10 20.73 -7.79 -16.35
C GLY A 10 20.05 -7.40 -17.67
N GLN A 11 18.83 -7.87 -17.92
CA GLN A 11 18.04 -7.43 -19.07
C GLN A 11 17.58 -5.97 -18.92
N GLU A 12 17.38 -5.30 -20.06
CA GLU A 12 16.73 -4.01 -20.09
C GLU A 12 15.29 -4.10 -19.59
N ILE A 13 14.79 -3.01 -19.01
CA ILE A 13 13.41 -2.91 -18.55
C ILE A 13 12.48 -3.08 -19.77
N ALA A 14 11.75 -4.19 -19.81
CA ALA A 14 10.91 -4.54 -20.96
C ALA A 14 9.71 -3.60 -21.18
N TRP A 15 9.30 -2.86 -20.14
CA TRP A 15 8.15 -1.96 -20.20
C TRP A 15 8.21 -0.89 -19.10
N GLN A 16 7.80 0.33 -19.44
CA GLN A 16 7.54 1.42 -18.50
C GLN A 16 6.21 2.09 -18.85
N PRO A 17 5.42 2.55 -17.86
CA PRO A 17 4.20 3.29 -18.12
C PRO A 17 4.52 4.64 -18.78
N ASN A 18 3.63 5.08 -19.67
CA ASN A 18 3.72 6.44 -20.21
C ASN A 18 3.15 7.47 -19.20
N ALA A 19 3.42 8.74 -19.44
CA ALA A 19 3.01 9.83 -18.55
C ALA A 19 1.48 9.95 -18.39
N GLU A 20 0.72 9.65 -19.45
CA GLU A 20 -0.75 9.69 -19.43
C GLU A 20 -1.31 8.65 -18.45
N TRP A 21 -0.78 7.43 -18.49
CA TRP A 21 -1.22 6.33 -17.61
C TRP A 21 -0.83 6.59 -16.15
N ILE A 22 0.35 7.18 -15.92
CA ILE A 22 0.75 7.61 -14.57
C ILE A 22 -0.24 8.64 -14.04
N ALA A 23 -0.49 9.70 -14.82
CA ALA A 23 -1.38 10.79 -14.44
C ALA A 23 -2.82 10.33 -14.17
N ALA A 24 -3.31 9.33 -14.91
CA ALA A 24 -4.65 8.77 -14.77
C ALA A 24 -4.76 7.68 -13.67
N SER A 25 -3.67 7.34 -12.98
CA SER A 25 -3.68 6.25 -12.01
C SER A 25 -4.32 6.63 -10.67
N ASN A 26 -4.97 5.68 -10.01
CA ASN A 26 -5.48 5.85 -8.64
C ASN A 26 -4.35 6.23 -7.66
N LEU A 27 -3.14 5.70 -7.88
CA LEU A 27 -1.98 6.01 -7.06
C LEU A 27 -1.56 7.48 -7.19
N GLN A 28 -1.60 8.06 -8.40
CA GLN A 28 -1.36 9.49 -8.58
C GLN A 28 -2.40 10.31 -7.83
N ALA A 29 -3.69 9.98 -7.95
CA ALA A 29 -4.74 10.67 -7.21
C ALA A 29 -4.57 10.55 -5.68
N PHE A 30 -4.12 9.41 -5.17
CA PHE A 30 -3.74 9.22 -3.77
C PHE A 30 -2.57 10.13 -3.37
N MET A 31 -1.49 10.15 -4.14
CA MET A 31 -0.34 11.01 -3.88
C MET A 31 -0.73 12.50 -3.89
N ASP A 32 -1.54 12.94 -4.85
CA ASP A 32 -2.02 14.32 -4.97
C ASP A 32 -2.82 14.76 -3.74
N ARG A 33 -3.75 13.91 -3.26
CA ARG A 33 -4.56 14.18 -2.06
C ARG A 33 -3.73 14.30 -0.79
N HIS A 34 -2.60 13.60 -0.72
CA HIS A 34 -1.68 13.63 0.42
C HIS A 34 -0.49 14.58 0.24
N GLY A 35 -0.44 15.33 -0.87
CA GLY A 35 0.63 16.28 -1.18
C GLY A 35 1.99 15.62 -1.40
N ILE A 36 2.02 14.44 -2.00
CA ILE A 36 3.23 13.64 -2.21
C ILE A 36 3.71 13.80 -3.65
N ALA A 37 4.97 14.18 -3.83
CA ALA A 37 5.50 14.59 -5.14
C ALA A 37 5.96 13.43 -6.03
N SER A 38 6.34 12.30 -5.43
CA SER A 38 6.86 11.15 -6.16
C SER A 38 6.55 9.82 -5.47
N TYR A 39 6.66 8.73 -6.23
CA TYR A 39 6.55 7.39 -5.68
C TYR A 39 7.59 7.11 -4.59
N ASP A 40 8.82 7.60 -4.76
CA ASP A 40 9.89 7.41 -3.79
C ASP A 40 9.58 8.14 -2.47
N ASP A 41 9.00 9.35 -2.56
CA ASP A 41 8.54 10.09 -1.38
C ASP A 41 7.38 9.36 -0.67
N LEU A 42 6.42 8.81 -1.43
CA LEU A 42 5.35 7.98 -0.88
C LEU A 42 5.93 6.78 -0.14
N HIS A 43 6.83 6.04 -0.78
CA HIS A 43 7.44 4.84 -0.22
C HIS A 43 8.27 5.16 1.03
N ALA A 44 9.06 6.24 1.02
CA ALA A 44 9.81 6.69 2.18
C ALA A 44 8.89 7.04 3.36
N ARG A 45 7.82 7.80 3.13
CA ARG A 45 6.84 8.16 4.16
C ARG A 45 6.10 6.94 4.70
N ALA A 46 5.63 6.05 3.82
CA ALA A 46 4.90 4.85 4.20
C ALA A 46 5.74 3.89 5.07
N ARG A 47 7.05 3.81 4.83
CA ARG A 47 7.98 3.03 5.68
C ARG A 47 8.25 3.70 7.02
N ALA A 48 8.34 5.03 7.04
CA ALA A 48 8.59 5.79 8.25
C ALA A 48 7.36 5.82 9.19
N ASP A 49 6.15 5.87 8.61
CA ASP A 49 4.88 5.89 9.33
C ASP A 49 3.86 4.95 8.67
N ILE A 50 3.95 3.67 9.05
CA ILE A 50 3.08 2.61 8.54
C ILE A 50 1.63 2.77 9.00
N ALA A 51 1.42 3.40 10.17
CA ALA A 51 0.08 3.63 10.72
C ALA A 51 -0.64 4.70 9.90
N TRP A 52 0.02 5.82 9.60
CA TRP A 52 -0.51 6.83 8.69
C TRP A 52 -0.86 6.25 7.32
N PHE A 53 0.05 5.46 6.73
CA PHE A 53 -0.17 4.91 5.39
C PHE A 53 -1.43 4.05 5.32
N TRP A 54 -1.60 3.13 6.27
CA TRP A 54 -2.77 2.26 6.28
C TRP A 54 -4.05 2.98 6.67
N ASP A 55 -4.00 4.00 7.54
CA ASP A 55 -5.16 4.86 7.81
C ASP A 55 -5.64 5.54 6.52
N ALA A 56 -4.71 6.16 5.80
CA ALA A 56 -4.97 6.84 4.54
C ALA A 56 -5.47 5.87 3.45
N ALA A 57 -4.86 4.70 3.33
CA ALA A 57 -5.25 3.69 2.36
C ALA A 57 -6.64 3.11 2.64
N LEU A 58 -6.98 2.84 3.91
CA LEU A 58 -8.31 2.36 4.30
C LEU A 58 -9.39 3.40 3.98
N ALA A 59 -9.12 4.67 4.27
CA ALA A 59 -10.02 5.77 3.92
C ALA A 59 -10.17 5.92 2.41
N ASP A 60 -9.08 5.83 1.64
CA ASP A 60 -9.11 5.96 0.18
C ASP A 60 -9.88 4.82 -0.51
N LEU A 61 -9.72 3.60 -0.01
CA LEU A 61 -10.45 2.43 -0.47
C LEU A 61 -11.93 2.45 -0.07
N GLY A 62 -12.34 3.39 0.80
CA GLY A 62 -13.70 3.45 1.33
C GLY A 62 -14.06 2.25 2.20
N ILE A 63 -13.10 1.75 2.99
CA ILE A 63 -13.34 0.58 3.85
C ILE A 63 -14.17 0.98 5.07
N ASP A 64 -15.39 0.44 5.14
CA ASP A 64 -16.36 0.74 6.16
C ASP A 64 -16.26 -0.24 7.35
N PHE A 65 -16.10 0.36 8.53
CA PHE A 65 -16.12 -0.31 9.81
C PHE A 65 -17.42 0.03 10.57
N TYR A 66 -18.16 -0.98 11.00
CA TYR A 66 -19.31 -0.82 11.89
C TYR A 66 -18.90 -0.32 13.28
N THR A 67 -17.71 -0.69 13.72
CA THR A 67 -17.07 -0.13 14.91
C THR A 67 -15.71 0.39 14.48
N PRO A 68 -15.45 1.70 14.59
CA PRO A 68 -14.15 2.27 14.26
C PRO A 68 -13.03 1.60 15.08
N TYR A 69 -11.88 1.38 14.46
CA TYR A 69 -10.68 0.98 15.20
C TYR A 69 -10.15 2.16 16.02
N THR A 70 -9.49 1.86 17.13
CA THR A 70 -8.83 2.88 17.97
C THR A 70 -7.36 3.06 17.61
N GLN A 71 -6.76 2.09 16.93
CA GLN A 71 -5.36 2.10 16.51
C GLN A 71 -5.20 1.26 15.24
N VAL A 72 -4.53 1.81 14.23
CA VAL A 72 -4.32 1.15 12.93
C VAL A 72 -3.44 -0.09 13.06
N VAL A 73 -2.33 0.02 13.80
CA VAL A 73 -1.43 -1.11 14.06
C VAL A 73 -0.83 -1.04 15.44
N ASN A 74 -0.83 -2.17 16.14
CA ASN A 74 -0.21 -2.37 17.44
C ASN A 74 0.84 -3.49 17.33
N LEU A 75 2.08 -3.16 17.68
CA LEU A 75 3.25 -4.05 17.60
C LEU A 75 3.75 -4.48 18.98
N GLY A 76 2.91 -4.38 20.03
CA GLY A 76 3.30 -4.63 21.41
C GLY A 76 3.78 -6.06 21.69
N ASP A 77 3.42 -7.01 20.83
CA ASP A 77 3.78 -8.43 20.95
C ASP A 77 4.88 -8.83 19.96
N GLY A 78 5.53 -7.85 19.32
CA GLY A 78 6.54 -8.06 18.27
C GLY A 78 6.02 -7.73 16.88
N VAL A 79 6.96 -7.47 15.96
CA VAL A 79 6.66 -7.16 14.55
C VAL A 79 6.15 -8.38 13.78
N GLU A 80 6.42 -9.57 14.28
CA GLU A 80 5.95 -10.86 13.81
C GLU A 80 4.48 -11.15 14.20
N PHE A 81 3.95 -10.44 15.21
CA PHE A 81 2.57 -10.58 15.70
C PHE A 81 1.81 -9.23 15.69
N PRO A 82 1.72 -8.55 14.52
CA PRO A 82 1.07 -7.25 14.45
C PRO A 82 -0.44 -7.40 14.60
N ARG A 83 -1.05 -6.57 15.45
CA ARG A 83 -2.51 -6.42 15.52
C ARG A 83 -2.95 -5.21 14.71
N TRP A 84 -3.70 -5.44 13.64
CA TRP A 84 -4.20 -4.40 12.75
C TRP A 84 -5.64 -4.00 13.09
N CYS A 85 -5.97 -2.73 12.86
CA CYS A 85 -7.28 -2.12 13.09
C CYS A 85 -7.89 -2.50 14.45
N VAL A 86 -7.14 -2.24 15.53
CA VAL A 86 -7.44 -2.71 16.88
C VAL A 86 -8.83 -2.25 17.33
N GLY A 87 -9.66 -3.20 17.77
CA GLY A 87 -11.03 -2.96 18.20
C GLY A 87 -12.03 -2.74 17.06
N GLY A 88 -11.54 -2.61 15.82
CA GLY A 88 -12.36 -2.41 14.64
C GLY A 88 -13.23 -3.64 14.34
N LYS A 89 -14.47 -3.39 13.90
CA LYS A 89 -15.37 -4.45 13.43
C LYS A 89 -15.91 -4.07 12.07
N LEU A 90 -15.75 -4.96 11.10
CA LEU A 90 -16.28 -4.83 9.75
C LEU A 90 -16.85 -6.16 9.26
N ASN A 91 -17.49 -6.12 8.10
CA ASN A 91 -17.83 -7.30 7.33
C ASN A 91 -17.28 -7.12 5.91
N ILE A 92 -16.56 -8.13 5.41
CA ILE A 92 -15.95 -8.07 4.08
C ILE A 92 -17.00 -8.11 2.96
N ILE A 93 -18.09 -8.84 3.14
CA ILE A 93 -19.18 -8.88 2.16
C ILE A 93 -19.78 -7.49 2.00
N HIS A 94 -20.05 -6.77 3.10
CA HIS A 94 -20.55 -5.40 3.05
C HIS A 94 -19.62 -4.43 2.32
N ASN A 95 -18.30 -4.64 2.39
CA ASN A 95 -17.32 -3.81 1.70
C ASN A 95 -17.14 -4.19 0.22
N CYS A 96 -17.71 -5.30 -0.24
CA CYS A 96 -17.49 -5.82 -1.59
C CYS A 96 -18.77 -5.95 -2.43
N LEU A 97 -19.96 -6.00 -1.81
CA LEU A 97 -21.26 -6.25 -2.43
C LEU A 97 -22.33 -5.35 -1.81
#